data_AF-A0A9Q1BP32-F1
#
_entry.id   AF-A0A9Q1BP32-F1
#
_cell.length_a   1.000
_cell.length_b   1.000
_cell.length_c   1.000
_cell.angle_alpha   90.00
_cell.angle_beta   90.00
_cell.angle_gamma   90.00
#
_symmetry.space_group_name_H-M   'P 1'
#
loop_
_entity.id
_entity.type
_entity.pdbx_description
1 polymer ?
#
loop_
_entity_poly.entity_id
_entity_poly.type
_entity_poly.pdbx_seq_one_letter_code
_entity_poly.pdbx_strand_id
1 'polypeptide(L)'
;MQVITKSIPRSTSWISTSVPEHQIQTGEVKSFNSSYLVNNLVSPVRFYDAVRRIPSKAIVIEIAPHGLMQALLKRSLHAESDCISLMNKKESDNLHYFMSNIGKLFTLGLTLDLKKLYPPIEYPVGTGTPMLSPGIKWDHAREWVVPSWGEFLPDSSLFTKTISKWHIFYFIGMIN
;
A
#
# COMPACT_ATOMS: atom_id res chain seq x y z
N MET A 1 34.93 14.17 -7.73
CA MET A 1 33.63 14.62 -8.28
C MET A 1 33.36 13.83 -9.54
N GLN A 2 32.25 13.10 -9.62
CA GLN A 2 31.84 12.42 -10.86
C GLN A 2 30.92 13.37 -11.66
N VAL A 3 31.18 13.49 -12.97
CA VAL A 3 30.36 14.28 -13.90
C VAL A 3 29.42 13.34 -14.64
N ILE A 4 28.15 13.74 -14.81
CA ILE A 4 27.18 12.98 -15.60
C ILE A 4 27.57 13.09 -17.08
N THR A 5 28.09 12.00 -17.64
CA THR A 5 28.53 11.93 -19.03
C THR A 5 27.46 11.39 -19.98
N LYS A 6 26.50 10.61 -19.46
CA LYS A 6 25.42 10.01 -20.24
C LYS A 6 24.07 10.56 -19.81
N SER A 7 23.35 11.13 -20.77
CA SER A 7 21.99 11.63 -20.57
C SER A 7 20.98 10.49 -20.62
N ILE A 8 20.05 10.46 -19.66
CA ILE A 8 18.96 9.46 -19.59
C ILE A 8 17.63 10.17 -19.86
N PRO A 9 16.78 9.69 -20.77
CA PRO A 9 15.47 10.31 -21.01
C PRO A 9 14.59 10.22 -19.76
N ARG A 10 13.89 11.30 -19.42
CA ARG A 10 12.95 11.33 -18.30
C ARG A 10 11.64 10.67 -18.72
N SER A 11 11.04 9.92 -17.80
CA SER A 11 9.69 9.37 -17.98
C SER A 11 8.64 10.49 -17.92
N THR A 12 7.50 10.28 -18.58
CA THR A 12 6.33 11.18 -18.51
C THR A 12 5.73 11.26 -17.11
N SER A 13 5.94 10.24 -16.27
CA SER A 13 5.54 10.25 -14.85
C SER A 13 6.37 11.22 -14.00
N TRP A 14 7.55 11.67 -14.47
CA TRP A 14 8.37 12.64 -13.75
C TRP A 14 7.99 14.07 -14.12
N ILE A 15 7.16 14.67 -13.27
CA ILE A 15 6.80 16.09 -13.33
C ILE A 15 7.99 16.93 -12.84
N SER A 16 8.53 17.78 -13.71
CA SER A 16 9.61 18.71 -13.33
C SER A 16 9.05 19.91 -12.58
N THR A 17 9.71 20.33 -11.51
CA THR A 17 9.40 21.57 -10.77
C THR A 17 10.32 22.72 -11.11
N SER A 18 11.41 22.49 -11.85
CA SER A 18 12.38 23.54 -12.22
C SER A 18 12.17 24.12 -13.61
N VAL A 19 11.29 23.52 -14.42
CA VAL A 19 11.01 23.96 -15.80
C VAL A 19 9.51 24.26 -15.96
N PRO A 20 9.13 25.39 -16.59
CA PRO A 20 7.75 25.67 -16.97
C PRO A 20 7.15 24.63 -17.91
N GLU A 21 5.84 24.40 -17.82
CA GLU A 21 5.16 23.34 -18.57
C GLU A 21 5.34 23.41 -20.08
N HIS A 22 5.27 24.62 -20.66
CA HIS A 22 5.47 24.85 -22.09
C HIS A 22 6.89 24.48 -22.58
N GLN A 23 7.87 24.39 -21.68
CA GLN A 23 9.26 24.04 -21.97
C GLN A 23 9.59 22.58 -21.62
N ILE A 24 8.67 21.80 -21.05
CA ILE A 24 8.94 20.39 -20.71
C ILE A 24 9.19 19.55 -21.97
N GLN A 25 8.59 19.93 -23.10
CA GLN A 25 8.74 19.24 -24.38
C GLN A 25 9.96 19.70 -25.20
N THR A 26 10.67 20.75 -24.79
CA THR A 26 11.91 21.16 -25.48
C THR A 26 13.03 20.17 -25.17
N GLY A 27 13.87 19.88 -26.17
CA GLY A 27 14.80 18.74 -26.16
C GLY A 27 15.77 18.72 -24.97
N GLU A 28 16.20 19.87 -24.48
CA GLU A 28 17.17 19.99 -23.38
C GLU A 28 16.63 19.47 -22.04
N VAL A 29 15.31 19.58 -21.83
CA VAL A 29 14.62 19.23 -20.57
C VAL A 29 14.04 17.81 -20.63
N LYS A 30 13.99 17.19 -21.81
CA LYS A 30 13.47 15.83 -22.00
C LYS A 30 14.32 14.77 -21.31
N SER A 31 15.56 15.10 -20.95
CA SER A 31 16.51 14.17 -20.37
C SER A 31 17.11 14.68 -19.06
N PHE A 32 17.53 13.75 -18.21
CA PHE A 32 18.27 14.03 -16.99
C PHE A 32 19.76 14.15 -17.34
N ASN A 33 20.23 15.39 -17.39
CA ASN A 33 21.60 15.77 -17.74
C ASN A 33 22.13 16.86 -16.79
N SER A 34 23.40 17.24 -16.95
CA SER A 34 24.04 18.30 -16.17
C SER A 34 23.30 19.64 -16.29
N SER A 35 22.89 20.04 -17.49
CA SER A 35 22.14 21.28 -17.72
C SER A 35 20.81 21.32 -16.96
N TYR A 36 20.09 20.19 -16.89
CA TYR A 36 18.86 20.08 -16.11
C TYR A 36 19.11 20.22 -14.60
N LEU A 37 20.19 19.64 -14.08
CA LEU A 37 20.57 19.77 -12.67
C LEU A 37 20.99 21.20 -12.32
N VAL A 38 21.78 21.84 -13.18
CA VAL A 38 22.12 23.26 -13.03
C VAL A 38 20.86 24.11 -13.04
N ASN A 39 19.94 23.86 -14.00
CA ASN A 39 18.65 24.53 -14.03
C ASN A 39 17.83 24.28 -12.75
N ASN A 40 17.80 23.05 -12.23
CA ASN A 40 17.12 22.76 -10.97
C ASN A 40 17.68 23.52 -9.78
N LEU A 41 18.99 23.77 -9.75
CA LEU A 41 19.65 24.52 -8.70
C LEU A 41 19.37 26.03 -8.77
N VAL A 42 19.32 26.60 -9.98
CA VAL A 42 19.22 28.07 -10.16
C VAL A 42 17.79 28.56 -10.39
N SER A 43 16.89 27.70 -10.88
CA SER A 43 15.50 28.07 -11.18
C SER A 43 14.59 27.92 -9.96
N PRO A 44 13.54 28.75 -9.85
CA PRO A 44 12.56 28.62 -8.77
C PRO A 44 11.81 27.29 -8.83
N VAL A 45 11.50 26.74 -7.66
CA VAL A 45 10.76 25.49 -7.50
C VAL A 45 9.26 25.74 -7.66
N ARG A 46 8.68 25.22 -8.74
CA ARG A 46 7.25 25.31 -9.08
C ARG A 46 6.46 24.15 -8.45
N PHE A 47 6.50 24.08 -7.13
CA PHE A 47 5.89 22.98 -6.38
C PHE A 47 4.36 22.95 -6.51
N TYR A 48 3.71 24.11 -6.39
CA TYR A 48 2.25 24.23 -6.46
C TYR A 48 1.70 23.74 -7.81
N ASP A 49 2.33 24.13 -8.92
CA ASP A 49 1.93 23.70 -10.26
C ASP A 49 2.05 22.18 -10.42
N ALA A 50 3.10 21.58 -9.86
CA ALA A 50 3.28 20.13 -9.89
C ALA A 50 2.25 19.38 -9.04
N VAL A 51 1.91 19.89 -7.85
CA VAL A 51 0.94 19.24 -6.95
C VAL A 51 -0.47 19.26 -7.53
N ARG A 52 -0.85 20.31 -8.26
CA ARG A 52 -2.17 20.39 -8.94
C ARG A 52 -2.39 19.33 -10.01
N ARG A 53 -1.33 18.67 -10.47
CA ARG A 53 -1.41 17.56 -11.43
C ARG A 53 -1.66 16.21 -10.77
N ILE A 54 -1.58 16.13 -9.45
CA ILE A 54 -1.86 14.91 -8.70
C ILE A 54 -3.37 14.65 -8.76
N PRO A 55 -3.82 13.46 -9.21
CA PRO A 55 -5.24 13.17 -9.33
C PRO A 55 -5.95 13.14 -7.97
N SER A 56 -7.28 13.23 -7.99
CA SER A 56 -8.11 12.95 -6.82
C SER A 56 -7.95 11.49 -6.37
N LYS A 57 -8.12 11.21 -5.06
CA LYS A 57 -7.96 9.88 -4.47
C LYS A 57 -6.56 9.30 -4.64
N ALA A 58 -5.55 10.17 -4.68
CA ALA A 58 -4.16 9.75 -4.77
C ALA A 58 -3.56 9.52 -3.38
N ILE A 59 -2.63 8.58 -3.29
CA ILE A 59 -1.84 8.33 -2.09
C ILE A 59 -0.46 8.91 -2.34
N VAL A 60 -0.14 10.00 -1.65
CA VAL A 60 1.11 10.76 -1.80
C VAL A 60 2.09 10.36 -0.72
N ILE A 61 3.25 9.84 -1.14
CA ILE A 61 4.32 9.40 -0.23
C ILE A 61 5.44 10.45 -0.24
N GLU A 62 5.71 11.06 0.91
CA GLU A 62 6.83 11.98 1.08
C GLU A 62 8.10 11.21 1.44
N ILE A 63 9.05 11.19 0.49
CA ILE A 63 10.36 10.56 0.63
C ILE A 63 11.36 11.62 1.09
N ALA A 64 11.52 11.75 2.40
CA ALA A 64 12.44 12.69 3.03
C ALA A 64 12.83 12.20 4.43
N PRO A 65 13.98 12.64 4.99
CA PRO A 65 14.36 12.32 6.36
C PRO A 65 13.43 12.95 7.42
N HIS A 66 12.56 13.87 7.01
CA HIS A 66 11.50 14.44 7.82
C HIS A 66 10.36 14.92 6.91
N GLY A 67 9.11 14.62 7.29
CA GLY A 67 7.90 15.08 6.61
C GLY A 67 7.63 16.59 6.71
N LEU A 68 8.52 17.44 6.17
CA LEU A 68 8.39 18.90 6.21
C LEU A 68 7.24 19.40 5.33
N MET A 69 6.97 18.72 4.21
CA MET A 69 5.98 19.18 3.24
C MET A 69 4.55 18.74 3.56
N GLN A 70 4.35 17.92 4.60
CA GLN A 70 3.05 17.39 5.00
C GLN A 70 1.95 18.45 5.10
N ALA A 71 2.21 19.56 5.79
CA ALA A 71 1.21 20.61 5.97
C ALA A 71 0.85 21.30 4.64
N LEU A 72 1.83 21.54 3.78
CA LEU A 72 1.64 22.17 2.47
C LEU A 72 0.92 21.24 1.50
N LEU A 73 1.32 19.96 1.47
CA LEU A 73 0.69 18.92 0.66
C LEU A 73 -0.77 18.74 1.05
N LYS A 74 -1.08 18.57 2.34
CA LYS A 74 -2.46 18.40 2.81
C LYS A 74 -3.38 19.58 2.49
N ARG A 75 -2.84 20.80 2.38
CA ARG A 75 -3.59 22.00 1.96
C ARG A 75 -3.78 22.11 0.46
N SER A 76 -2.90 21.50 -0.34
CA SER A 76 -2.86 21.66 -1.80
C SER A 76 -3.43 20.47 -2.55
N LEU A 77 -3.48 19.30 -1.91
CA LEU A 77 -4.06 18.08 -2.45
C LEU A 77 -5.60 18.10 -2.37
N HIS A 78 -6.24 17.24 -3.15
CA HIS A 78 -7.67 16.98 -3.05
C HIS A 78 -8.04 16.41 -1.67
N ALA A 79 -9.25 16.70 -1.19
CA ALA A 79 -9.71 16.28 0.14
C ALA A 79 -9.75 14.75 0.32
N GLU A 80 -9.91 14.00 -0.76
CA GLU A 80 -9.93 12.53 -0.77
C GLU A 80 -8.54 11.91 -0.95
N SER A 81 -7.48 12.72 -1.03
CA SER A 81 -6.11 12.23 -1.20
C SER A 81 -5.39 12.16 0.14
N ASP A 82 -4.68 11.06 0.36
CA ASP A 82 -3.87 10.83 1.56
C ASP A 82 -2.42 11.28 1.33
N CYS A 83 -1.79 11.78 2.39
CA CYS A 83 -0.37 12.13 2.38
C CYS A 83 0.35 11.49 3.58
N ILE A 84 1.36 10.68 3.29
CA ILE A 84 2.09 9.87 4.26
C ILE A 84 3.59 10.19 4.16
N SER A 85 4.21 10.61 5.27
CA SER A 85 5.66 10.77 5.39
C SER A 85 6.34 9.48 5.82
N LEU A 86 7.52 9.16 5.29
CA LEU A 86 8.24 7.95 5.68
C LEU A 86 9.09 8.11 6.96
N MET A 87 9.55 9.33 7.27
CA MET A 87 10.40 9.60 8.44
C MET A 87 9.97 10.88 9.16
N ASN A 88 10.29 10.95 10.45
CA ASN A 88 10.04 12.10 11.29
C ASN A 88 11.26 12.38 12.19
N LYS A 89 11.90 13.53 11.99
CA LYS A 89 13.06 13.96 12.79
C LYS A 89 12.77 14.05 14.29
N LYS A 90 11.51 14.30 14.67
CA LYS A 90 11.10 14.39 16.08
C LYS A 90 10.86 13.02 16.73
N GLU A 91 10.82 11.96 15.94
CA GLU A 91 10.58 10.61 16.41
C GLU A 91 11.88 9.98 16.93
N SER A 92 11.82 9.32 18.08
CA SER A 92 12.96 8.60 18.65
C SER A 92 13.29 7.31 17.90
N ASP A 93 12.25 6.61 17.41
CA ASP A 93 12.38 5.39 16.61
C ASP A 93 11.76 5.57 15.21
N ASN A 94 12.60 5.97 14.26
CA ASN A 94 12.18 6.13 12.88
C ASN A 94 11.91 4.80 12.16
N LEU A 95 12.45 3.67 12.64
CA LEU A 95 12.14 2.36 12.07
C LEU A 95 10.71 1.98 12.41
N HIS A 96 10.30 2.12 13.67
CA HIS A 96 8.92 1.90 14.07
C HIS A 96 7.95 2.86 13.35
N TYR A 97 8.30 4.14 13.22
CA TYR A 97 7.50 5.12 12.48
C TYR A 97 7.34 4.76 11.00
N PHE A 98 8.44 4.37 10.36
CA PHE A 98 8.43 3.90 8.98
C PHE A 98 7.51 2.69 8.84
N MET A 99 7.70 1.64 9.64
CA MET A 99 6.89 0.41 9.59
C MET A 99 5.40 0.67 9.88
N SER A 100 5.10 1.58 10.81
CA SER A 100 3.73 2.03 11.09
C SER A 100 3.09 2.70 9.87
N ASN A 101 3.83 3.53 9.15
CA ASN A 101 3.33 4.19 7.95
C ASN A 101 3.25 3.25 6.74
N ILE A 102 4.12 2.24 6.65
CA ILE A 102 3.95 1.13 5.70
C ILE A 102 2.64 0.38 5.97
N GLY A 103 2.30 0.12 7.24
CA GLY A 103 1.01 -0.44 7.63
C GLY A 103 -0.17 0.45 7.20
N LYS A 104 -0.07 1.77 7.38
CA LYS A 104 -1.10 2.71 6.89
C LYS A 104 -1.27 2.65 5.38
N LEU A 105 -0.17 2.61 4.61
CA LEU A 105 -0.25 2.47 3.15
C LEU A 105 -0.99 1.18 2.75
N PHE A 106 -0.77 0.08 3.47
CA PHE A 106 -1.53 -1.16 3.25
C PHE A 106 -3.03 -0.98 3.52
N THR A 107 -3.41 -0.29 4.62
CA THR A 107 -4.83 -0.01 4.92
C THR A 107 -5.49 0.90 3.89
N LEU A 108 -4.72 1.73 3.18
CA LEU A 108 -5.19 2.56 2.07
C LEU A 108 -5.30 1.78 0.74
N GLY A 109 -4.98 0.48 0.74
CA GLY A 109 -5.12 -0.41 -0.42
C GLY A 109 -3.85 -0.62 -1.24
N LEU A 110 -2.67 -0.16 -0.79
CA LEU A 110 -1.41 -0.49 -1.47
C LEU A 110 -0.96 -1.91 -1.13
N THR A 111 -0.68 -2.69 -2.18
CA THR A 111 0.02 -3.97 -2.03
C THR A 111 1.52 -3.74 -1.98
N LEU A 112 2.14 -4.02 -0.83
CA LEU A 112 3.58 -3.87 -0.61
C LEU A 112 4.23 -5.23 -0.39
N ASP A 113 5.33 -5.51 -1.08
CA ASP A 113 6.13 -6.71 -0.86
C ASP A 113 7.15 -6.48 0.26
N LEU A 114 6.75 -6.78 1.49
CA LEU A 114 7.58 -6.57 2.67
C LEU A 114 8.76 -7.55 2.75
N LYS A 115 8.76 -8.64 1.96
CA LYS A 115 9.83 -9.64 1.97
C LYS A 115 11.19 -9.07 1.58
N LYS A 116 11.19 -7.96 0.85
CA LYS A 116 12.42 -7.25 0.45
C LYS A 116 13.07 -6.44 1.56
N LEU A 117 12.36 -6.23 2.68
CA LEU A 117 12.85 -5.43 3.81
C LEU A 117 13.65 -6.24 4.82
N TYR A 118 13.57 -7.56 4.77
CA TYR A 118 14.26 -8.46 5.69
C TYR A 118 14.94 -9.59 4.92
N PRO A 119 15.92 -10.28 5.53
CA PRO A 119 16.61 -11.39 4.88
C PRO A 119 15.65 -12.47 4.35
N PRO A 120 15.98 -13.15 3.24
CA PRO A 120 15.16 -14.25 2.74
C PRO A 120 14.90 -15.31 3.81
N ILE A 121 13.66 -15.81 3.88
CA ILE A 121 13.27 -16.90 4.78
C ILE A 121 13.47 -18.22 4.05
N GLU A 122 14.04 -19.20 4.75
CA GLU A 122 14.19 -20.58 4.27
C GLU A 122 12.91 -21.39 4.51
N TYR A 123 12.56 -22.25 3.55
CA TYR A 123 11.42 -23.15 3.62
C TYR A 123 11.90 -24.61 3.47
N PRO A 124 11.24 -25.59 4.10
CA PRO A 124 10.00 -25.50 4.88
C PRO A 124 10.18 -24.82 6.24
N VAL A 125 9.09 -24.31 6.80
CA VAL A 125 9.09 -23.71 8.14
C VAL A 125 9.35 -24.78 9.22
N GLY A 126 9.90 -24.37 10.36
CA GLY A 126 10.20 -25.28 11.47
C GLY A 126 8.95 -25.94 12.08
N THR A 127 9.14 -27.11 12.70
CA THR A 127 8.09 -27.80 13.45
C THR A 127 7.61 -26.93 14.61
N GLY A 128 6.31 -26.96 14.90
CA GLY A 128 5.69 -26.10 15.92
C GLY A 128 5.34 -24.67 15.44
N THR A 129 5.60 -24.33 14.17
CA THR A 129 5.08 -23.09 13.57
C THR A 129 3.54 -23.06 13.69
N PRO A 130 2.93 -22.00 14.26
CA PRO A 130 1.49 -21.93 14.46
C PRO A 130 0.69 -22.10 13.17
N MET A 131 -0.47 -22.76 13.28
CA MET A 131 -1.40 -22.89 12.16
C MET A 131 -2.03 -21.53 11.81
N LEU A 132 -2.12 -21.23 10.51
CA LEU A 132 -2.79 -20.01 10.03
C LEU A 132 -4.32 -20.17 9.98
N SER A 133 -4.83 -21.38 9.74
CA SER A 133 -6.26 -21.63 9.51
C SER A 133 -7.18 -21.13 10.63
N PRO A 134 -6.85 -21.23 11.95
CA PRO A 134 -7.75 -20.75 12.99
C PRO A 134 -7.84 -19.23 13.07
N GLY A 135 -6.83 -18.51 12.55
CA GLY A 135 -6.75 -17.05 12.57
C GLY A 135 -7.60 -16.37 11.49
N ILE A 136 -7.96 -17.09 10.43
CA ILE A 136 -8.82 -16.56 9.36
C ILE A 136 -10.28 -16.66 9.79
N LYS A 137 -10.99 -15.53 9.76
CA LYS A 137 -12.42 -15.46 10.07
C LYS A 137 -13.15 -14.93 8.85
N TRP A 138 -14.35 -15.47 8.63
CA TRP A 138 -15.27 -15.03 7.59
C TRP A 138 -16.54 -14.51 8.24
N ASP A 139 -17.26 -13.65 7.52
CA ASP A 139 -18.59 -13.23 7.93
C ASP A 139 -19.59 -14.37 7.68
N HIS A 140 -19.95 -15.09 8.75
CA HIS A 140 -20.93 -16.17 8.74
C HIS A 140 -22.34 -15.68 9.10
N ALA A 141 -22.66 -14.39 8.93
CA ALA A 141 -23.99 -13.86 9.22
C ALA A 141 -25.09 -14.46 8.33
N ARG A 142 -24.73 -15.01 7.16
CA ARG A 142 -25.66 -15.68 6.26
C ARG A 142 -25.63 -17.19 6.49
N GLU A 143 -26.81 -17.75 6.68
CA GLU A 143 -27.02 -19.19 6.75
C GLU A 143 -27.40 -19.74 5.37
N TRP A 144 -26.99 -20.97 5.10
CA TRP A 144 -27.31 -21.68 3.87
C TRP A 144 -28.22 -22.85 4.19
N VAL A 145 -29.12 -23.18 3.27
CA VAL A 145 -30.01 -24.34 3.45
C VAL A 145 -29.16 -25.61 3.45
N VAL A 146 -29.19 -26.33 4.56
CA VAL A 146 -28.58 -27.66 4.69
C VAL A 146 -29.73 -28.65 4.74
N PRO A 147 -29.75 -29.67 3.85
CA PRO A 147 -30.81 -30.67 3.86
C PRO A 147 -30.95 -31.33 5.23
N SER A 148 -32.18 -31.38 5.73
CA SER A 148 -32.49 -32.10 6.96
C SER A 148 -32.71 -33.60 6.68
N TRP A 149 -32.50 -34.45 7.69
CA TRP A 149 -32.70 -35.91 7.55
C TRP A 149 -34.09 -36.27 7.00
N GLY A 150 -35.13 -35.51 7.37
CA GLY A 150 -36.51 -35.73 6.92
C GLY A 150 -36.72 -35.53 5.41
N GLU A 151 -35.86 -34.77 4.74
CA GLU A 151 -35.93 -34.55 3.28
C GLU A 151 -35.45 -35.77 2.48
N PHE A 152 -34.75 -36.72 3.12
CA PHE A 152 -34.31 -37.97 2.49
C PHE A 152 -35.33 -39.11 2.65
N LEU A 153 -36.37 -38.92 3.45
CA LEU A 153 -37.43 -39.91 3.62
C LEU A 153 -38.54 -39.67 2.59
N PRO A 154 -38.96 -40.71 1.84
CA PRO A 154 -40.11 -40.59 0.97
C PRO A 154 -41.37 -40.41 1.84
N ASP A 155 -41.92 -39.20 1.78
CA ASP A 155 -43.15 -38.75 2.44
C ASP A 155 -43.19 -38.87 3.98
N SER A 156 -42.80 -37.78 4.65
CA SER A 156 -43.50 -37.35 5.86
C SER A 156 -43.48 -35.83 5.95
N SER A 157 -44.60 -35.25 5.53
CA SER A 157 -44.92 -33.84 5.64
C SER A 157 -44.55 -33.27 7.02
N LEU A 158 -43.92 -32.09 7.00
CA LEU A 158 -43.77 -31.10 8.09
C LEU A 158 -42.61 -31.32 9.07
N PHE A 159 -41.38 -30.85 8.79
CA PHE A 159 -40.51 -30.23 9.81
C PHE A 159 -39.37 -29.45 9.15
N THR A 160 -39.59 -28.18 8.77
CA THR A 160 -38.47 -27.23 8.60
C THR A 160 -38.17 -26.61 9.95
N LYS A 161 -36.99 -26.91 10.51
CA LYS A 161 -36.50 -26.25 11.73
C LYS A 161 -35.16 -25.58 11.41
N THR A 162 -35.17 -24.25 11.40
CA THR A 162 -33.96 -23.42 11.40
C THR A 162 -33.19 -23.69 12.69
N ILE A 163 -31.93 -24.10 12.59
CA ILE A 163 -31.06 -24.32 13.75
C ILE A 163 -30.22 -23.07 13.97
N SER A 164 -30.47 -22.38 15.08
CA SER A 164 -29.59 -21.33 15.59
C SER A 164 -28.45 -21.92 16.45
N LYS A 165 -27.21 -21.60 16.07
CA LYS A 165 -26.03 -21.30 16.91
C LYS A 165 -25.57 -22.30 18.01
N TRP A 166 -24.41 -22.95 17.82
CA TRP A 166 -23.13 -22.79 18.58
C TRP A 166 -22.22 -24.05 18.59
N HIS A 167 -20.92 -23.80 18.32
CA HIS A 167 -19.68 -24.39 18.88
C HIS A 167 -19.15 -25.81 18.50
N ILE A 168 -17.84 -25.77 18.12
CA ILE A 168 -16.76 -26.77 18.25
C ILE A 168 -16.59 -27.78 17.10
N PHE A 169 -15.59 -27.53 16.25
CA PHE A 169 -14.93 -28.58 15.47
C PHE A 169 -13.72 -29.10 16.24
N TYR A 170 -13.84 -30.29 16.84
CA TYR A 170 -12.68 -31.17 17.06
C TYR A 170 -12.50 -32.01 15.80
N PHE A 171 -11.38 -31.84 15.10
CA PHE A 171 -10.91 -32.82 14.12
C PHE A 171 -9.84 -33.66 14.80
N ILE A 172 -10.26 -34.74 15.46
CA ILE A 172 -9.35 -35.84 15.83
C ILE A 172 -9.23 -36.71 14.58
N GLY A 173 -8.23 -36.41 13.75
CA GLY A 173 -7.71 -37.33 12.76
C GLY A 173 -6.58 -38.12 13.39
N MET A 174 -6.92 -39.27 13.98
CA MET A 174 -5.97 -40.35 14.23
C MET A 174 -5.19 -40.66 12.95
N ILE A 175 -3.86 -40.66 13.04
CA ILE A 175 -3.00 -41.45 12.15
C ILE A 175 -2.02 -42.17 13.08
N ASN A 176 -1.99 -43.51 12.95
CA ASN A 176 -1.00 -44.41 13.54
C ASN A 176 0.43 -44.01 13.19
#